data_AF-A0A1X7HSN4-F1
#
_entry.id   AF-A0A1X7HSN4-F1
#
_cell.length_a   1.000
_cell.length_b   1.000
_cell.length_c   1.000
_cell.angle_alpha   90.00
_cell.angle_beta   90.00
_cell.angle_gamma   90.00
#
_symmetry.space_group_name_H-M   'P 1'
#
loop_
_entity.id
_entity.type
_entity.pdbx_description
1 polymer ?
#
loop_
_entity_poly.entity_id
_entity_poly.type
_entity_poly.pdbx_seq_one_letter_code
_entity_poly.pdbx_strand_id
1 'polypeptide(L)'
;MELWLPKWSEMYLHVKWFTKDHTWIPQPMSQVINTSFLFWLGFTVIVLLLLAFFHDTLERIPFIRRIHEWLNLLKKQGQLILRIGLGLGLLLQLSTGTYLSPEFTPEAHWVDIVLIAAIAGLLHRKTLFISSTAILLLYIHATLVYGIFHTLDYLFYPGIVYYLYVCTTRWRATAAPILYISTGLSLAWLAMEKLTIAKLAHSLMHDYGIPTLGFSVEDFVLISAFIEMGLAWSFIVGFMNRFTSILLTGVFLMTTMVFGIKEIIGHTIIHTLLIMFLIEGSGDYKTPFQFHRSSILRGLFVAVNFCIFLFGLMALYIWMGQAAMACH
;
A
#
# COMPACT_ATOMS: atom_id res chain seq x y z
N MET A 1 20.70 21.46 37.20
CA MET A 1 19.74 20.33 37.19
C MET A 1 19.21 20.25 35.78
N GLU A 2 20.02 19.69 34.89
CA GLU A 2 19.71 19.58 33.47
C GLU A 2 18.76 18.40 33.29
N LEU A 3 17.50 18.70 32.97
CA LEU A 3 16.55 17.69 32.54
C LEU A 3 17.04 17.12 31.21
N TRP A 4 17.42 15.84 31.24
CA TRP A 4 17.57 15.00 30.08
C TRP A 4 16.23 14.91 29.34
N LEU A 5 16.05 15.76 28.33
CA LEU A 5 14.99 15.59 27.34
C LEU A 5 15.48 14.60 26.27
N PRO A 6 14.72 13.56 25.92
CA PRO A 6 15.10 12.65 24.84
C PRO A 6 15.07 13.38 23.49
N LYS A 7 15.99 12.99 22.59
CA LYS A 7 16.04 13.47 21.20
C LYS A 7 14.81 12.98 20.42
N TRP A 8 13.75 13.77 20.38
CA TRP A 8 12.64 13.59 19.45
C TRP A 8 12.82 14.58 18.29
N SER A 9 13.51 14.19 17.22
CA SER A 9 13.56 15.02 16.00
C SER A 9 13.81 14.24 14.69
N GLU A 10 13.54 12.94 14.64
CA GLU A 10 13.84 12.12 13.47
C GLU A 10 12.63 11.24 13.10
N MET A 11 11.62 11.85 12.46
CA MET A 11 10.40 11.16 11.99
C MET A 11 10.46 10.92 10.47
N TYR A 12 10.66 9.66 10.09
CA TYR A 12 10.82 9.20 8.71
C TYR A 12 9.47 8.69 8.10
N LEU A 13 9.29 8.78 6.77
CA LEU A 13 8.16 8.41 5.90
C LEU A 13 8.75 7.52 4.80
N HIS A 14 7.90 6.81 4.07
CA HIS A 14 8.29 5.74 3.18
C HIS A 14 9.34 6.08 2.09
N VAL A 15 9.26 7.18 1.33
CA VAL A 15 10.32 7.53 0.36
C VAL A 15 11.61 7.99 1.07
N LYS A 16 11.50 8.38 2.34
CA LYS A 16 12.62 8.85 3.18
C LYS A 16 13.51 7.75 3.71
N TRP A 17 13.18 6.47 3.48
CA TRP A 17 14.14 5.38 3.65
C TRP A 17 15.47 5.70 2.97
N PHE A 18 15.44 6.54 1.94
CA PHE A 18 16.54 6.78 1.04
C PHE A 18 17.01 8.24 0.97
N THR A 19 16.37 9.21 1.66
CA THR A 19 16.74 10.64 1.60
C THR A 19 17.18 11.23 2.95
N LYS A 20 18.10 12.20 2.91
CA LYS A 20 18.59 12.97 4.07
C LYS A 20 17.85 14.30 4.29
N ASP A 21 16.84 14.60 3.46
CA ASP A 21 16.31 15.96 3.34
C ASP A 21 15.05 16.16 4.20
N HIS A 22 15.15 16.89 5.32
CA HIS A 22 14.17 16.85 6.44
C HIS A 22 12.91 17.74 6.27
N THR A 23 12.67 18.26 5.06
CA THR A 23 11.51 19.14 4.81
C THR A 23 10.32 18.34 4.31
N TRP A 24 9.35 18.11 5.19
CA TRP A 24 8.25 17.16 4.99
C TRP A 24 6.88 17.80 4.86
N ILE A 25 6.80 19.10 4.55
CA ILE A 25 5.54 19.83 4.55
C ILE A 25 4.79 19.56 3.24
N PRO A 26 3.60 18.95 3.28
CA PRO A 26 2.75 18.84 2.10
C PRO A 26 2.43 20.21 1.53
N GLN A 27 2.68 20.38 0.24
CA GLN A 27 2.33 21.60 -0.47
C GLN A 27 0.81 21.80 -0.44
N PRO A 28 0.33 23.05 -0.32
CA PRO A 28 -1.09 23.32 -0.38
C PRO A 28 -1.65 22.92 -1.75
N MET A 29 -2.93 22.53 -1.78
CA MET A 29 -3.58 22.02 -2.99
C MET A 29 -3.49 23.00 -4.18
N SER A 30 -3.45 24.31 -3.93
CA SER A 30 -3.27 25.34 -4.96
C SER A 30 -1.91 25.31 -5.67
N GLN A 31 -0.87 24.76 -5.03
CA GLN A 31 0.45 24.59 -5.63
C GLN A 31 0.59 23.23 -6.31
N VAL A 32 -0.10 22.21 -5.80
CA VAL A 32 -0.12 20.86 -6.40
C VAL A 32 -0.93 20.84 -7.70
N ILE A 33 -2.08 21.51 -7.74
CA ILE A 33 -2.94 21.56 -8.92
C ILE A 33 -2.40 22.57 -9.93
N ASN A 34 -1.57 22.08 -10.83
CA ASN A 34 -1.07 22.81 -12.01
C ASN A 34 -1.59 22.19 -13.32
N THR A 35 -1.20 22.75 -14.47
CA THR A 35 -1.63 22.25 -15.78
C THR A 35 -1.22 20.80 -16.03
N SER A 36 0.01 20.41 -15.64
CA SER A 36 0.49 19.03 -15.76
C SER A 36 -0.33 18.08 -14.90
N PHE A 37 -0.66 18.48 -13.67
CA PHE A 37 -1.53 17.70 -12.76
C PHE A 37 -2.90 17.46 -13.39
N LEU A 38 -3.53 18.49 -13.94
CA LEU A 38 -4.85 18.36 -14.58
C LEU A 38 -4.80 17.49 -15.84
N PHE A 39 -3.72 17.57 -16.61
CA PHE A 39 -3.50 16.70 -17.77
C PHE A 39 -3.41 15.23 -17.36
N TRP A 40 -2.57 14.90 -16.38
CA TRP A 40 -2.39 13.52 -15.91
C TRP A 40 -3.60 12.98 -15.14
N LEU A 41 -4.33 13.84 -14.44
CA LEU A 41 -5.64 13.52 -13.88
C LEU A 41 -6.62 13.12 -14.97
N GLY A 42 -6.76 13.95 -16.01
CA GLY A 42 -7.64 13.66 -17.16
C GLY A 42 -7.25 12.36 -17.86
N PHE A 43 -5.95 12.16 -18.11
CA PHE A 43 -5.42 10.93 -18.68
C PHE A 43 -5.77 9.70 -17.83
N THR A 44 -5.51 9.76 -16.52
CA THR A 44 -5.81 8.66 -15.59
C THR A 44 -7.29 8.34 -15.54
N VAL A 45 -8.15 9.36 -15.50
CA VAL A 45 -9.62 9.21 -15.52
C VAL A 45 -10.08 8.52 -16.81
N ILE A 46 -9.54 8.93 -17.97
CA ILE A 46 -9.86 8.31 -19.26
C ILE A 46 -9.42 6.84 -19.26
N VAL A 47 -8.20 6.55 -18.80
CA VAL A 47 -7.70 5.17 -18.70
C VAL A 47 -8.59 4.32 -17.79
N LEU A 48 -8.92 4.80 -16.59
CA LEU A 48 -9.80 4.09 -15.67
C LEU A 48 -11.20 3.85 -16.26
N LEU A 49 -11.75 4.83 -16.98
CA LEU A 49 -13.04 4.70 -17.67
C LEU A 49 -12.97 3.63 -18.77
N LEU A 50 -11.93 3.66 -19.60
CA LEU A 50 -11.72 2.65 -20.65
C LEU A 50 -11.54 1.26 -20.04
N LEU A 51 -10.72 1.11 -19.01
CA LEU A 51 -10.51 -0.16 -18.31
C LEU A 51 -11.81 -0.69 -17.71
N ALA A 52 -12.61 0.16 -17.08
CA ALA A 52 -13.92 -0.19 -16.55
C ALA A 52 -14.92 -0.61 -17.65
N PHE A 53 -14.89 0.09 -18.79
CA PHE A 53 -15.78 -0.21 -19.93
C PHE A 53 -15.41 -1.53 -20.61
N PHE A 54 -14.12 -1.79 -20.82
CA PHE A 54 -13.61 -2.99 -21.49
C PHE A 54 -13.36 -4.17 -20.55
N HIS A 55 -13.62 -4.03 -19.25
CA HIS A 55 -13.38 -5.06 -18.24
C HIS A 55 -13.95 -6.43 -18.63
N ASP A 56 -15.26 -6.49 -18.94
CA ASP A 56 -15.92 -7.74 -19.29
C ASP A 56 -15.37 -8.35 -20.60
N THR A 57 -14.90 -7.50 -21.54
CA THR A 57 -14.29 -7.95 -22.80
C THR A 57 -12.90 -8.54 -22.56
N LEU A 58 -12.09 -7.91 -21.70
CA LEU A 58 -10.76 -8.39 -21.34
C LEU A 58 -10.85 -9.75 -20.62
N GLU A 59 -11.82 -9.93 -19.73
CA GLU A 59 -12.00 -11.21 -19.02
C GLU A 59 -12.39 -12.38 -19.94
N ARG A 60 -13.01 -12.10 -21.09
CA ARG A 60 -13.41 -13.12 -22.08
C ARG A 60 -12.27 -13.60 -22.97
N ILE A 61 -11.11 -12.93 -22.95
CA ILE A 61 -9.95 -13.34 -23.76
C ILE A 61 -9.50 -14.73 -23.30
N PRO A 62 -9.39 -15.72 -24.22
CA PRO A 62 -9.16 -17.13 -23.85
C PRO A 62 -7.83 -17.34 -23.11
N PHE A 63 -6.80 -16.55 -23.45
CA PHE A 63 -5.52 -16.55 -22.75
C PHE A 63 -5.65 -16.10 -21.29
N ILE A 64 -6.34 -14.98 -21.05
CA ILE A 64 -6.59 -14.43 -19.72
C ILE A 64 -7.43 -15.41 -18.89
N ARG A 65 -8.47 -15.98 -19.49
CA ARG A 65 -9.31 -16.99 -18.84
C ARG A 65 -8.49 -18.23 -18.41
N ARG A 66 -7.60 -18.73 -19.27
CA ARG A 66 -6.73 -19.87 -18.93
C ARG A 66 -5.78 -19.56 -17.77
N ILE A 67 -5.17 -18.38 -17.77
CA ILE A 67 -4.37 -17.91 -16.62
C ILE A 67 -5.23 -17.84 -15.37
N HIS A 68 -6.46 -17.33 -15.50
CA HIS A 68 -7.37 -17.22 -14.37
C HIS A 68 -7.73 -18.58 -13.77
N GLU A 69 -8.06 -19.55 -14.61
CA GLU A 69 -8.36 -20.93 -14.24
C GLU A 69 -7.15 -21.59 -13.54
N TRP A 70 -5.93 -21.42 -14.06
CA TRP A 70 -4.71 -21.95 -13.44
C TRP A 70 -4.46 -21.36 -12.04
N LEU A 71 -4.53 -20.03 -11.91
CA LEU A 71 -4.38 -19.33 -10.63
C LEU A 71 -5.48 -19.71 -9.63
N ASN A 72 -6.69 -20.02 -10.10
CA ASN A 72 -7.79 -20.47 -9.22
C ASN A 72 -7.47 -21.80 -8.52
N LEU A 73 -6.63 -22.66 -9.11
CA LEU A 73 -6.18 -23.89 -8.47
C LEU A 73 -5.31 -23.60 -7.23
N LEU A 74 -4.63 -22.45 -7.22
CA LEU A 74 -3.74 -22.02 -6.13
C LEU A 74 -4.48 -21.31 -4.98
N LYS A 75 -5.78 -21.00 -5.13
CA LYS A 75 -6.57 -20.34 -4.07
C LYS A 75 -6.58 -21.11 -2.75
N LYS A 76 -6.51 -22.45 -2.81
CA LYS A 76 -6.46 -23.30 -1.61
C LYS A 76 -5.21 -23.04 -0.76
N GLN A 77 -4.13 -22.59 -1.40
CA GLN A 77 -2.83 -22.29 -0.79
C GLN A 77 -2.71 -20.82 -0.35
N GLY A 78 -3.67 -19.94 -0.68
CA GLY A 78 -3.59 -18.50 -0.37
C GLY A 78 -3.32 -18.20 1.11
N GLN A 79 -4.00 -18.93 2.02
CA GLN A 79 -3.75 -18.80 3.46
C GLN A 79 -2.33 -19.23 3.87
N LEU A 80 -1.79 -20.28 3.23
CA LEU A 80 -0.43 -20.75 3.50
C LEU A 80 0.60 -19.74 3.00
N ILE A 81 0.40 -19.20 1.80
CA ILE A 81 1.27 -18.18 1.19
C ILE A 81 1.33 -16.95 2.08
N LEU A 82 0.17 -16.43 2.53
CA LEU A 82 0.13 -15.28 3.43
C LEU A 82 0.90 -15.57 4.73
N ARG A 83 0.71 -16.74 5.34
CA ARG A 83 1.39 -17.09 6.60
C ARG A 83 2.91 -17.20 6.44
N ILE A 84 3.37 -17.84 5.37
CA ILE A 84 4.80 -18.00 5.10
C ILE A 84 5.42 -16.63 4.79
N GLY A 85 4.84 -15.88 3.85
CA GLY A 85 5.40 -14.60 3.45
C GLY A 85 5.35 -13.54 4.55
N LEU A 86 4.27 -13.49 5.33
CA LEU A 86 4.20 -12.64 6.54
C LEU A 86 5.22 -13.08 7.59
N GLY A 87 5.36 -14.39 7.83
CA GLY A 87 6.35 -14.93 8.76
C GLY A 87 7.78 -14.59 8.35
N LEU A 88 8.11 -14.72 7.06
CA LEU A 88 9.41 -14.32 6.51
C LEU A 88 9.64 -12.82 6.62
N GLY A 89 8.64 -12.00 6.29
CA GLY A 89 8.73 -10.54 6.43
C GLY A 89 8.98 -10.12 7.88
N LEU A 90 8.21 -10.65 8.84
CA LEU A 90 8.41 -10.36 10.26
C LEU A 90 9.75 -10.90 10.79
N LEU A 91 10.23 -12.03 10.28
CA LEU A 91 11.55 -12.58 10.62
C LEU A 91 12.69 -11.69 10.10
N LEU A 92 12.56 -11.13 8.89
CA LEU A 92 13.51 -10.17 8.35
C LEU A 92 13.56 -8.91 9.21
N GLN A 93 12.40 -8.40 9.63
CA GLN A 93 12.32 -7.25 10.53
C GLN A 93 13.03 -7.55 11.86
N LEU A 94 12.73 -8.70 12.47
CA LEU A 94 13.38 -9.14 13.70
C LEU A 94 14.91 -9.26 13.55
N SER A 95 15.40 -9.81 12.42
CA SER A 95 16.84 -9.97 12.19
C SER A 95 17.57 -8.66 11.92
N THR A 96 16.85 -7.63 11.44
CA THR A 96 17.40 -6.29 11.22
C THR A 96 17.20 -5.34 12.40
N GLY A 97 16.60 -5.81 13.49
CA GLY A 97 16.33 -5.01 14.68
C GLY A 97 15.23 -3.97 14.47
N THR A 98 14.26 -4.27 13.62
CA THR A 98 13.11 -3.41 13.29
C THR A 98 11.80 -4.18 13.46
N TYR A 99 10.65 -3.51 13.43
CA TYR A 99 9.34 -4.17 13.54
C TYR A 99 8.29 -3.52 12.64
N LEU A 100 7.51 -4.29 11.89
CA LEU A 100 6.48 -3.82 10.93
C LEU A 100 6.97 -2.93 9.76
N SER A 101 8.00 -2.11 9.95
CA SER A 101 8.64 -1.26 8.95
C SER A 101 10.14 -1.19 9.24
N PRO A 102 11.01 -1.03 8.22
CA PRO A 102 12.43 -0.76 8.41
C PRO A 102 12.75 0.50 9.23
N GLU A 103 11.77 1.37 9.49
CA GLU A 103 11.92 2.60 10.27
C GLU A 103 11.58 2.43 11.75
N PHE A 104 10.76 1.44 12.09
CA PHE A 104 10.32 1.29 13.47
C PHE A 104 11.32 0.43 14.22
N THR A 105 12.01 1.07 15.15
CA THR A 105 13.03 0.45 15.99
C THR A 105 12.43 0.14 17.38
N PRO A 106 12.58 -1.07 17.90
CA PRO A 106 12.07 -1.43 19.21
C PRO A 106 12.85 -0.67 20.30
N GLU A 107 12.19 0.23 21.03
CA GLU A 107 12.78 0.91 22.20
C GLU A 107 12.77 0.03 23.45
N ALA A 108 11.90 -0.98 23.49
CA ALA A 108 11.69 -1.83 24.64
C ALA A 108 11.63 -3.31 24.24
N HIS A 109 12.25 -4.16 25.06
CA HIS A 109 12.35 -5.61 24.81
C HIS A 109 11.01 -6.33 24.66
N TRP A 110 9.92 -5.76 25.18
CA TRP A 110 8.59 -6.36 25.02
C TRP A 110 8.15 -6.37 23.55
N VAL A 111 8.60 -5.39 22.74
CA VAL A 111 8.28 -5.30 21.30
C VAL A 111 8.82 -6.53 20.57
N ASP A 112 10.07 -6.91 20.83
CA ASP A 112 10.71 -8.10 20.26
C ASP A 112 9.99 -9.39 20.68
N ILE A 113 9.60 -9.47 21.95
CA ILE A 113 8.86 -10.64 22.48
C ILE A 113 7.50 -10.77 21.77
N VAL A 114 6.79 -9.66 21.58
CA VAL A 114 5.51 -9.65 20.86
C VAL A 114 5.70 -9.97 19.38
N LEU A 115 6.77 -9.49 18.75
CA LEU A 115 7.13 -9.83 17.37
C LEU A 115 7.43 -11.33 17.21
N ILE A 116 8.19 -11.92 18.13
CA ILE A 116 8.45 -13.37 18.16
C ILE A 116 7.14 -14.14 18.35
N ALA A 117 6.26 -13.69 19.25
CA ALA A 117 4.95 -14.29 19.44
C ALA A 117 4.09 -14.20 18.16
N ALA A 118 4.17 -13.09 17.42
CA ALA A 118 3.50 -12.94 16.13
C ALA A 118 3.98 -13.98 15.12
N ILE A 119 5.30 -14.17 14.99
CA ILE A 119 5.92 -15.16 14.09
C ILE A 119 5.52 -16.58 14.50
N ALA A 120 5.66 -16.93 15.78
CA ALA A 120 5.34 -18.27 16.29
C ALA A 120 3.85 -18.62 16.07
N GLY A 121 2.95 -17.65 16.26
CA GLY A 121 1.52 -17.84 16.04
C GLY A 121 1.16 -18.16 14.57
N LEU A 122 2.00 -17.77 13.59
CA LEU A 122 1.76 -18.05 12.18
C LEU A 122 2.04 -19.51 11.81
N LEU A 123 2.78 -20.25 12.65
CA LEU A 123 3.15 -21.64 12.39
C LEU A 123 1.96 -22.61 12.37
N HIS A 124 0.88 -22.29 13.08
CA HIS A 124 -0.30 -23.15 13.13
C HIS A 124 -1.62 -22.39 12.86
N ARG A 125 -2.59 -23.05 12.23
CA ARG A 125 -3.87 -22.41 11.87
C ARG A 125 -4.71 -22.00 13.07
N LYS A 126 -4.62 -22.76 14.17
CA LYS A 126 -5.36 -22.46 15.43
C LYS A 126 -4.77 -21.28 16.20
N THR A 127 -3.52 -20.90 15.93
CA THR A 127 -2.81 -19.83 16.65
C THR A 127 -2.80 -18.51 15.88
N LEU A 128 -3.49 -18.43 14.73
CA LEU A 128 -3.54 -17.19 13.93
C LEU A 128 -4.14 -16.00 14.69
N PHE A 129 -5.04 -16.26 15.64
CA PHE A 129 -5.56 -15.20 16.51
C PHE A 129 -4.45 -14.58 17.37
N ILE A 130 -3.42 -15.35 17.78
CA ILE A 130 -2.28 -14.86 18.56
C ILE A 130 -1.46 -13.90 17.68
N SER A 131 -1.13 -14.31 16.45
CA SER A 131 -0.44 -13.44 15.50
C SER A 131 -1.23 -12.18 15.18
N SER A 132 -2.53 -12.31 15.01
CA SER A 132 -3.42 -11.19 14.76
C SER A 132 -3.39 -10.17 15.90
N THR A 133 -3.57 -10.62 17.14
CA THR A 133 -3.50 -9.76 18.33
C THR A 133 -2.11 -9.13 18.48
N ALA A 134 -1.04 -9.90 18.27
CA ALA A 134 0.33 -9.41 18.39
C ALA A 134 0.64 -8.32 17.35
N ILE A 135 0.30 -8.52 16.07
CA ILE A 135 0.47 -7.52 15.01
C ILE A 135 -0.36 -6.28 15.31
N LEU A 136 -1.60 -6.44 15.79
CA LEU A 136 -2.44 -5.30 16.17
C LEU A 136 -1.82 -4.49 17.30
N LEU A 137 -1.30 -5.15 18.34
CA LEU A 137 -0.60 -4.47 19.44
C LEU A 137 0.64 -3.71 18.96
N LEU A 138 1.45 -4.33 18.09
CA LEU A 138 2.61 -3.67 17.48
C LEU A 138 2.20 -2.46 16.62
N TYR A 139 1.10 -2.56 15.86
CA TYR A 139 0.61 -1.46 15.03
C TYR A 139 0.06 -0.30 15.86
N ILE A 140 -0.68 -0.61 16.94
CA ILE A 140 -1.15 0.40 17.90
C ILE A 140 0.06 1.08 18.55
N HIS A 141 1.06 0.31 18.99
CA HIS A 141 2.28 0.86 19.56
C HIS A 141 3.02 1.78 18.58
N ALA A 142 3.21 1.33 17.33
CA ALA A 142 3.80 2.18 16.29
C ALA A 142 2.98 3.46 16.07
N THR A 143 1.65 3.38 16.12
CA THR A 143 0.78 4.56 15.97
C THR A 143 0.93 5.54 17.13
N LEU A 144 1.14 5.03 18.35
CA LEU A 144 1.34 5.86 19.55
C LEU A 144 2.74 6.51 19.58
N VAL A 145 3.76 5.82 19.08
CA VAL A 145 5.17 6.30 19.09
C VAL A 145 5.47 7.19 17.88
N TYR A 146 5.13 6.73 16.68
CA TYR A 146 5.46 7.41 15.42
C TYR A 146 4.32 8.27 14.87
N GLY A 147 3.11 8.17 15.44
CA GLY A 147 1.95 8.95 15.01
C GLY A 147 1.15 8.30 13.87
N ILE A 148 -0.13 8.64 13.80
CA ILE A 148 -1.08 8.07 12.84
C ILE A 148 -0.75 8.42 11.39
N PHE A 149 -0.19 9.60 11.13
CA PHE A 149 0.18 10.03 9.78
C PHE A 149 1.17 9.06 9.13
N HIS A 150 2.11 8.52 9.92
CA HIS A 150 3.14 7.58 9.48
C HIS A 150 2.60 6.16 9.37
N THR A 151 1.76 5.72 10.33
CA THR A 151 1.24 4.35 10.28
C THR A 151 0.23 4.13 9.17
N LEU A 152 -0.38 5.19 8.63
CA LEU A 152 -1.23 5.13 7.44
C LEU A 152 -0.50 4.64 6.17
N ASP A 153 0.82 4.84 6.06
CA ASP A 153 1.65 4.23 5.00
C ASP A 153 1.53 2.70 5.01
N TYR A 154 1.22 2.11 6.17
CA TYR A 154 1.19 0.68 6.43
C TYR A 154 -0.22 0.18 6.81
N LEU A 155 -1.28 0.84 6.32
CA LEU A 155 -2.68 0.48 6.59
C LEU A 155 -3.05 -0.96 6.17
N PHE A 156 -2.24 -1.60 5.30
CA PHE A 156 -2.36 -3.02 5.02
C PHE A 156 -2.21 -3.92 6.26
N TYR A 157 -1.53 -3.50 7.34
CA TYR A 157 -1.43 -4.29 8.58
C TYR A 157 -2.78 -4.50 9.28
N PRO A 158 -3.60 -3.46 9.55
CA PRO A 158 -4.98 -3.64 9.96
C PRO A 158 -5.78 -4.59 9.06
N GLY A 159 -5.55 -4.55 7.75
CA GLY A 159 -6.10 -5.52 6.79
C GLY A 159 -5.66 -6.96 7.06
N ILE A 160 -4.36 -7.16 7.29
CA ILE A 160 -3.78 -8.47 7.66
C ILE A 160 -4.36 -8.96 8.98
N VAL A 161 -4.43 -8.12 10.01
CA VAL A 161 -5.04 -8.42 11.32
C VAL A 161 -6.47 -8.92 11.13
N TYR A 162 -7.29 -8.15 10.39
CA TYR A 162 -8.66 -8.56 10.10
C TYR A 162 -8.68 -9.92 9.39
N TYR A 163 -7.88 -10.09 8.33
CA TYR A 163 -7.78 -11.34 7.58
C TYR A 163 -7.47 -12.53 8.50
N LEU A 164 -6.46 -12.42 9.36
CA LEU A 164 -6.04 -13.48 10.26
C LEU A 164 -7.13 -13.86 11.26
N TYR A 165 -7.90 -12.89 11.78
CA TYR A 165 -9.05 -13.17 12.64
C TYR A 165 -10.18 -13.89 11.93
N VAL A 166 -10.54 -13.45 10.72
CA VAL A 166 -11.77 -13.94 10.06
C VAL A 166 -11.56 -15.15 9.16
N CYS A 167 -10.31 -15.47 8.77
CA CYS A 167 -10.02 -16.49 7.76
C CYS A 167 -10.52 -17.91 8.11
N THR A 168 -10.73 -18.22 9.39
CA THR A 168 -11.29 -19.49 9.87
C THR A 168 -12.74 -19.40 10.32
N THR A 169 -13.41 -18.27 10.07
CA THR A 169 -14.79 -17.98 10.54
C THR A 169 -15.77 -17.90 9.36
N ARG A 170 -17.06 -17.71 9.68
CA ARG A 170 -18.11 -17.47 8.66
C ARG A 170 -17.89 -16.20 7.82
N TRP A 171 -17.05 -15.27 8.28
CA TRP A 171 -16.74 -14.01 7.61
C TRP A 171 -15.54 -14.13 6.66
N ARG A 172 -15.03 -15.34 6.38
CA ARG A 172 -13.89 -15.53 5.48
C ARG A 172 -14.05 -14.84 4.13
N ALA A 173 -15.27 -14.74 3.59
CA ALA A 173 -15.54 -14.09 2.31
C ALA A 173 -15.22 -12.58 2.29
N THR A 174 -15.26 -11.89 3.44
CA THR A 174 -14.93 -10.45 3.54
C THR A 174 -13.45 -10.19 3.76
N ALA A 175 -12.65 -11.23 4.03
CA ALA A 175 -11.23 -11.12 4.35
C ALA A 175 -10.42 -10.52 3.18
N ALA A 176 -10.60 -11.04 1.97
CA ALA A 176 -9.89 -10.54 0.79
C ALA A 176 -10.31 -9.11 0.39
N PRO A 177 -11.62 -8.77 0.30
CA PRO A 177 -12.06 -7.39 0.07
C PRO A 177 -11.47 -6.36 1.03
N ILE A 178 -11.43 -6.66 2.33
CA ILE A 178 -10.85 -5.73 3.32
C ILE A 178 -9.34 -5.61 3.15
N LEU A 179 -8.65 -6.70 2.80
CA LEU A 179 -7.23 -6.67 2.49
C LEU A 179 -6.92 -5.84 1.24
N TYR A 180 -7.74 -5.94 0.19
CA TYR A 180 -7.66 -5.09 -1.00
C TYR A 180 -7.84 -3.62 -0.67
N ILE A 181 -8.89 -3.27 0.08
CA ILE A 181 -9.20 -1.88 0.42
C ILE A 181 -8.08 -1.29 1.29
N SER A 182 -7.66 -2.00 2.33
CA SER A 182 -6.58 -1.52 3.22
C SER A 182 -5.25 -1.36 2.49
N THR A 183 -4.87 -2.30 1.62
CA THR A 183 -3.64 -2.21 0.82
C THR A 183 -3.75 -1.09 -0.23
N GLY A 184 -4.89 -0.98 -0.91
CA GLY A 184 -5.15 0.10 -1.86
C GLY A 184 -5.12 1.47 -1.18
N LEU A 185 -5.67 1.62 0.02
CA LEU A 185 -5.59 2.85 0.80
C LEU A 185 -4.14 3.17 1.21
N SER A 186 -3.34 2.18 1.63
CA SER A 186 -1.89 2.33 1.87
C SER A 186 -1.19 2.91 0.64
N LEU A 187 -1.39 2.30 -0.53
CA LEU A 187 -0.78 2.74 -1.78
C LEU A 187 -1.26 4.13 -2.21
N ALA A 188 -2.54 4.43 -2.02
CA ALA A 188 -3.08 5.75 -2.32
C ALA A 188 -2.47 6.83 -1.42
N TRP A 189 -2.24 6.49 -0.15
CA TRP A 189 -1.59 7.38 0.81
C TRP A 189 -0.12 7.65 0.43
N LEU A 190 0.61 6.64 -0.03
CA LEU A 190 1.98 6.79 -0.57
C LEU A 190 2.02 7.61 -1.87
N ALA A 191 1.03 7.44 -2.74
CA ALA A 191 0.90 8.27 -3.92
C ALA A 191 0.60 9.74 -3.56
N MET A 192 -0.13 10.02 -2.46
CA MET A 192 -0.31 11.39 -1.95
C MET A 192 1.02 12.03 -1.52
N GLU A 193 1.94 11.26 -0.93
CA GLU A 193 3.28 11.75 -0.61
C GLU A 193 3.99 12.25 -1.86
N LYS A 194 3.96 11.49 -2.95
CA LYS A 194 4.58 11.89 -4.23
C LYS A 194 3.91 13.10 -4.87
N LEU A 195 2.59 13.25 -4.71
CA LEU A 195 1.85 14.40 -5.25
C LEU A 195 2.07 15.67 -4.44
N THR A 196 2.09 15.58 -3.12
CA THR A 196 2.10 16.76 -2.23
C THR A 196 3.50 17.12 -1.72
N ILE A 197 4.45 16.17 -1.72
CA ILE A 197 5.84 16.34 -1.28
C ILE A 197 6.83 15.84 -2.37
N ALA A 198 6.60 16.22 -3.63
CA ALA A 198 7.37 15.75 -4.78
C ALA A 198 8.90 15.91 -4.65
N LYS A 199 9.37 16.92 -3.89
CA LYS A 199 10.80 17.18 -3.63
C LYS A 199 11.54 15.94 -3.12
N LEU A 200 10.88 15.09 -2.32
CA LEU A 200 11.51 13.88 -1.78
C LEU A 200 11.84 12.88 -2.88
N ALA A 201 10.87 12.61 -3.74
CA ALA A 201 11.06 11.74 -4.88
C ALA A 201 12.08 12.32 -5.87
N HIS A 202 12.11 13.64 -6.08
CA HIS A 202 13.14 14.29 -6.90
C HIS A 202 14.55 14.04 -6.35
N SER A 203 14.74 14.13 -5.02
CA SER A 203 16.05 13.87 -4.40
C SER A 203 16.52 12.43 -4.62
N LEU A 204 15.63 11.44 -4.48
CA LEU A 204 15.97 10.04 -4.75
C LEU A 204 16.36 9.80 -6.20
N MET A 205 15.64 10.41 -7.14
CA MET A 205 15.93 10.23 -8.56
C MET A 205 17.32 10.73 -8.93
N HIS A 206 17.73 11.85 -8.32
CA HIS A 206 19.08 12.40 -8.48
C HIS A 206 20.13 11.51 -7.80
N ASP A 207 19.89 11.09 -6.56
CA ASP A 207 20.85 10.32 -5.75
C ASP A 207 21.13 8.91 -6.30
N TYR A 208 20.10 8.27 -6.87
CA TYR A 208 20.20 6.90 -7.41
C TYR A 208 20.29 6.84 -8.94
N GLY A 209 20.28 7.99 -9.64
CA GLY A 209 20.41 8.06 -11.10
C GLY A 209 19.31 7.31 -11.86
N ILE A 210 18.07 7.38 -11.37
CA ILE A 210 16.94 6.61 -11.92
C ILE A 210 16.57 7.15 -13.32
N PRO A 211 16.45 6.28 -14.35
CA PRO A 211 16.13 6.73 -15.70
C PRO A 211 14.71 7.31 -15.78
N THR A 212 14.59 8.55 -16.26
CA THR A 212 13.29 9.26 -16.43
C THR A 212 12.55 8.89 -17.71
N LEU A 213 13.09 7.97 -18.53
CA LEU A 213 12.52 7.52 -19.81
C LEU A 213 12.23 8.66 -20.81
N GLY A 214 13.01 9.75 -20.75
CA GLY A 214 12.86 10.92 -21.62
C GLY A 214 11.92 12.01 -21.07
N PHE A 215 11.34 11.82 -19.89
CA PHE A 215 10.59 12.86 -19.17
C PHE A 215 11.52 13.72 -18.30
N SER A 216 11.02 14.88 -17.87
CA SER A 216 11.61 15.63 -16.76
C SER A 216 11.47 14.83 -15.46
N VAL A 217 12.29 15.14 -14.45
CA VAL A 217 12.21 14.47 -13.13
C VAL A 217 10.86 14.76 -12.49
N GLU A 218 10.40 16.00 -12.61
CA GLU A 218 9.13 16.49 -12.10
C GLU A 218 7.95 15.77 -12.72
N ASP A 219 7.92 15.66 -14.05
CA ASP A 219 6.85 14.95 -14.76
C ASP A 219 6.90 13.46 -14.46
N PHE A 220 8.09 12.85 -14.38
CA PHE A 220 8.21 11.43 -14.07
C PHE A 220 7.65 11.09 -12.69
N VAL A 221 7.97 11.89 -11.66
CA VAL A 221 7.41 11.70 -10.31
C VAL A 221 5.90 11.87 -10.34
N LEU A 222 5.39 12.91 -11.00
CA LEU A 222 3.96 13.16 -11.12
C LEU A 222 3.22 12.00 -11.82
N ILE A 223 3.76 11.52 -12.94
CA ILE A 223 3.24 10.35 -13.67
C ILE A 223 3.22 9.12 -12.77
N SER A 224 4.33 8.86 -12.06
CA SER A 224 4.44 7.70 -11.16
C SER A 224 3.38 7.74 -10.06
N ALA A 225 3.10 8.92 -9.51
CA ALA A 225 2.10 9.11 -8.47
C ALA A 225 0.67 8.86 -9.00
N PHE A 226 0.35 9.31 -10.21
CA PHE A 226 -0.94 9.03 -10.84
C PHE A 226 -1.12 7.55 -11.20
N ILE A 227 -0.06 6.89 -11.68
CA ILE A 227 -0.09 5.44 -11.94
C ILE A 227 -0.37 4.69 -10.64
N GLU A 228 0.37 4.98 -9.58
CA GLU A 228 0.19 4.34 -8.27
C GLU A 228 -1.21 4.60 -7.70
N MET A 229 -1.70 5.85 -7.80
CA MET A 229 -3.04 6.22 -7.38
C MET A 229 -4.14 5.49 -8.18
N GLY A 230 -3.99 5.34 -9.50
CA GLY A 230 -4.93 4.59 -10.33
C GLY A 230 -4.95 3.09 -10.00
N LEU A 231 -3.78 2.51 -9.69
CA LEU A 231 -3.65 1.11 -9.27
C LEU A 231 -4.23 0.87 -7.88
N ALA A 232 -3.94 1.78 -6.94
CA ALA A 232 -4.53 1.81 -5.61
C ALA A 232 -6.07 1.87 -5.68
N TRP A 233 -6.60 2.77 -6.50
CA TRP A 233 -8.05 2.88 -6.72
C TRP A 233 -8.66 1.61 -7.32
N SER A 234 -7.95 0.95 -8.24
CA SER A 234 -8.39 -0.31 -8.84
C SER A 234 -8.56 -1.41 -7.78
N PHE A 235 -7.66 -1.48 -6.80
CA PHE A 235 -7.82 -2.40 -5.65
C PHE A 235 -8.99 -2.04 -4.76
N ILE A 236 -9.17 -0.75 -4.42
CA ILE A 236 -10.28 -0.29 -3.57
C ILE A 236 -11.64 -0.62 -4.19
N VAL A 237 -11.78 -0.37 -5.49
CA VAL A 237 -13.01 -0.66 -6.24
C VAL A 237 -13.16 -2.16 -6.55
N GLY A 238 -12.05 -2.91 -6.54
CA GLY A 238 -12.03 -4.34 -6.73
C GLY A 238 -12.19 -4.78 -8.19
N PHE A 239 -11.61 -4.04 -9.13
CA PHE A 239 -11.55 -4.44 -10.54
C PHE A 239 -10.10 -4.59 -11.00
N MET A 240 -9.85 -5.55 -11.88
CA MET A 240 -8.51 -5.85 -12.41
C MET A 240 -7.43 -6.22 -11.35
N ASN A 241 -7.83 -6.70 -10.17
CA ASN A 241 -6.93 -7.03 -9.05
C ASN A 241 -5.69 -7.85 -9.48
N ARG A 242 -5.85 -8.84 -10.36
CA ARG A 242 -4.73 -9.68 -10.83
C ARG A 242 -3.73 -8.91 -11.68
N PHE A 243 -4.23 -8.11 -12.60
CA PHE A 243 -3.42 -7.25 -13.45
C PHE A 243 -2.69 -6.20 -12.61
N THR A 244 -3.41 -5.52 -11.71
CA THR A 244 -2.85 -4.56 -10.77
C THR A 244 -1.75 -5.18 -9.91
N SER A 245 -1.97 -6.41 -9.42
CA SER A 245 -0.99 -7.13 -8.60
C SER A 245 0.28 -7.48 -9.37
N ILE A 246 0.16 -7.90 -10.64
CA ILE A 246 1.31 -8.17 -11.51
C ILE A 246 2.09 -6.88 -11.76
N LEU A 247 1.40 -5.80 -12.11
CA LEU A 247 2.04 -4.53 -12.43
C LEU A 247 2.80 -3.97 -11.22
N LEU A 248 2.16 -3.93 -10.04
CA LEU A 248 2.81 -3.49 -8.81
C LEU A 248 3.96 -4.41 -8.38
N THR A 249 3.82 -5.73 -8.57
CA THR A 249 4.93 -6.66 -8.29
C THR A 249 6.13 -6.33 -9.18
N GLY A 250 5.90 -6.08 -10.48
CA GLY A 250 6.95 -5.67 -11.40
C GLY A 250 7.62 -4.36 -10.97
N VAL A 251 6.83 -3.35 -10.60
CA VAL A 251 7.35 -2.06 -10.11
C VAL A 251 8.20 -2.25 -8.86
N PHE A 252 7.70 -2.94 -7.82
CA PHE A 252 8.46 -3.15 -6.58
C PHE A 252 9.69 -4.05 -6.74
N LEU A 253 9.67 -4.98 -7.70
CA LEU A 253 10.88 -5.74 -8.05
C LEU A 253 11.94 -4.86 -8.70
N MET A 254 11.53 -3.92 -9.57
CA MET A 254 12.46 -2.95 -10.16
C MET A 254 13.03 -2.01 -9.11
N THR A 255 12.22 -1.49 -8.17
CA THR A 255 12.72 -0.64 -7.08
C THR A 255 13.67 -1.43 -6.17
N THR A 256 13.41 -2.72 -5.94
CA THR A 256 14.32 -3.60 -5.19
C THR A 256 15.71 -3.70 -5.85
N MET A 257 15.79 -3.72 -7.18
CA MET A 257 17.09 -3.73 -7.88
C MET A 257 17.86 -2.42 -7.71
N VAL A 258 17.16 -1.30 -7.48
CA VAL A 258 17.76 0.03 -7.29
C VAL A 258 18.16 0.27 -5.82
N PHE A 259 17.27 -0.05 -4.89
CA PHE A 259 17.38 0.30 -3.48
C PHE A 259 17.93 -0.82 -2.57
N GLY A 260 18.05 -2.05 -3.10
CA GLY A 260 18.73 -3.15 -2.44
C GLY A 260 18.03 -3.71 -1.20
N ILE A 261 18.80 -4.10 -0.18
CA ILE A 261 18.32 -4.90 0.97
C ILE A 261 17.25 -4.17 1.80
N LYS A 262 17.33 -2.84 1.91
CA LYS A 262 16.36 -2.05 2.68
C LYS A 262 14.95 -2.16 2.07
N GLU A 263 14.88 -2.15 0.74
CA GLU A 263 13.63 -2.35 0.01
C GLU A 263 13.07 -3.77 0.23
N ILE A 264 13.93 -4.79 0.21
CA ILE A 264 13.54 -6.19 0.45
C ILE A 264 12.89 -6.34 1.83
N ILE A 265 13.54 -5.79 2.88
CA ILE A 265 13.04 -5.87 4.26
C ILE A 265 11.68 -5.17 4.38
N GLY A 266 11.53 -4.01 3.77
CA GLY A 266 10.30 -3.21 3.81
C GLY A 266 9.13 -3.79 3.00
N HIS A 267 9.41 -4.37 1.83
CA HIS A 267 8.36 -4.77 0.87
C HIS A 267 8.07 -6.27 0.85
N THR A 268 8.81 -7.12 1.58
CA THR A 268 8.54 -8.58 1.58
C THR A 268 7.07 -8.91 1.92
N ILE A 269 6.48 -8.17 2.86
CA ILE A 269 5.07 -8.35 3.24
C ILE A 269 4.15 -7.86 2.12
N ILE A 270 4.44 -6.72 1.49
CA ILE A 270 3.68 -6.19 0.35
C ILE A 270 3.75 -7.16 -0.84
N HIS A 271 4.93 -7.69 -1.19
CA HIS A 271 5.07 -8.73 -2.22
C HIS A 271 4.22 -9.96 -1.91
N THR A 272 4.17 -10.38 -0.64
CA THR A 272 3.30 -11.49 -0.22
C THR A 272 1.83 -11.17 -0.47
N LEU A 273 1.37 -9.96 -0.13
CA LEU A 273 0.01 -9.51 -0.39
C LEU A 273 -0.29 -9.48 -1.89
N LEU A 274 0.61 -8.96 -2.71
CA LEU A 274 0.43 -8.90 -4.17
C LEU A 274 0.36 -10.30 -4.80
N ILE A 275 1.19 -11.25 -4.34
CA ILE A 275 1.08 -12.67 -4.77
C ILE A 275 -0.27 -13.25 -4.35
N MET A 276 -0.71 -12.97 -3.12
CA MET A 276 -2.00 -13.44 -2.62
C MET A 276 -3.17 -12.85 -3.42
N PHE A 277 -3.11 -11.58 -3.80
CA PHE A 277 -4.06 -10.88 -4.64
C PHE A 277 -4.11 -11.40 -6.08
N LEU A 278 -2.93 -11.73 -6.64
CA LEU A 278 -2.84 -12.39 -7.93
C LEU A 278 -3.57 -13.74 -7.93
N ILE A 279 -3.42 -14.52 -6.86
CA ILE A 279 -4.08 -15.82 -6.71
C ILE A 279 -5.58 -15.67 -6.44
N GLU A 280 -5.97 -14.76 -5.55
CA GLU A 280 -7.35 -14.58 -5.13
C GLU A 280 -8.22 -13.95 -6.23
N GLY A 281 -7.72 -12.91 -6.92
CA GLY A 281 -8.45 -12.18 -7.96
C GLY A 281 -9.64 -11.37 -7.41
N SER A 282 -10.75 -11.31 -8.13
CA SER A 282 -11.94 -10.57 -7.70
C SER A 282 -12.64 -11.15 -6.45
N GLY A 283 -12.24 -12.35 -6.00
CA GLY A 283 -12.89 -13.07 -4.91
C GLY A 283 -14.33 -13.49 -5.22
N ASP A 284 -15.03 -14.00 -4.21
CA ASP A 284 -16.43 -14.44 -4.29
C ASP A 284 -17.44 -13.36 -3.84
N TYR A 285 -16.94 -12.20 -3.38
CA TYR A 285 -17.76 -11.10 -2.86
C TYR A 285 -18.07 -10.08 -3.96
N LYS A 286 -19.27 -9.49 -3.95
CA LYS A 286 -19.64 -8.44 -4.90
C LYS A 286 -18.79 -7.19 -4.65
N THR A 287 -17.96 -6.83 -5.61
CA THR A 287 -17.09 -5.66 -5.50
C THR A 287 -17.91 -4.38 -5.73
N PRO A 288 -17.45 -3.21 -5.22
CA PRO A 288 -18.08 -1.92 -5.53
C PRO A 288 -18.31 -1.69 -7.02
N PHE A 289 -17.38 -2.18 -7.86
CA PHE A 289 -17.52 -2.20 -9.31
C PHE A 289 -18.80 -2.88 -9.83
N GLN A 290 -19.21 -3.97 -9.17
CA GLN A 290 -20.35 -4.80 -9.59
C GLN A 290 -21.71 -4.26 -9.10
N PHE A 291 -21.76 -3.14 -8.37
CA PHE A 291 -23.02 -2.54 -7.94
C PHE A 291 -23.90 -2.10 -9.11
N HIS A 292 -23.29 -1.67 -10.22
CA HIS A 292 -24.02 -1.24 -11.41
C HIS A 292 -24.03 -2.34 -12.49
N ARG A 293 -25.18 -2.52 -13.16
CA ARG A 293 -25.31 -3.53 -14.24
C ARG A 293 -24.79 -3.04 -15.59
N SER A 294 -24.91 -1.74 -15.88
CA SER A 294 -24.46 -1.16 -17.15
C SER A 294 -22.97 -0.82 -17.10
N SER A 295 -22.21 -1.21 -18.13
CA SER A 295 -20.78 -0.93 -18.26
C SER A 295 -20.48 0.58 -18.28
N ILE A 296 -21.39 1.39 -18.84
CA ILE A 296 -21.27 2.85 -18.84
C ILE A 296 -21.39 3.39 -17.41
N LEU A 297 -22.38 2.90 -16.65
CA LEU A 297 -22.61 3.35 -15.29
C LEU A 297 -21.47 2.90 -14.35
N ARG A 298 -20.88 1.71 -14.59
CA ARG A 298 -19.65 1.29 -13.92
C ARG A 298 -18.48 2.22 -14.22
N GLY A 299 -18.26 2.55 -15.49
CA GLY A 299 -17.20 3.48 -15.91
C GLY A 299 -17.35 4.86 -15.26
N LEU A 300 -18.56 5.42 -15.29
CA LEU A 300 -18.86 6.70 -14.62
C LEU A 300 -18.68 6.61 -13.11
N PHE A 301 -19.13 5.52 -12.48
CA PHE A 301 -18.92 5.30 -11.05
C PHE A 301 -17.43 5.29 -10.70
N VAL A 302 -16.61 4.54 -11.44
CA VAL A 302 -15.15 4.48 -11.23
C VAL A 302 -14.52 5.86 -11.39
N ALA A 303 -14.83 6.58 -12.46
CA ALA A 303 -14.23 7.87 -12.78
C ALA A 303 -14.62 8.98 -11.78
N VAL A 304 -15.92 9.11 -11.47
CA VAL A 304 -16.40 10.17 -10.57
C VAL A 304 -15.92 9.93 -9.14
N ASN A 305 -16.02 8.70 -8.65
CA ASN A 305 -15.56 8.37 -7.30
C ASN A 305 -14.04 8.43 -7.19
N PHE A 306 -13.28 8.17 -8.26
CA PHE A 306 -11.84 8.40 -8.29
C PHE A 306 -11.50 9.86 -7.99
N CYS A 307 -12.16 10.81 -8.66
CA CYS A 307 -11.92 12.23 -8.43
C CYS A 307 -12.28 12.64 -6.98
N ILE A 308 -13.45 12.20 -6.49
CA ILE A 308 -13.86 12.46 -5.10
C ILE A 308 -12.83 11.89 -4.11
N PHE A 309 -12.39 10.65 -4.35
CA PHE A 309 -11.39 9.98 -3.53
C PHE A 309 -10.05 10.72 -3.57
N LEU A 310 -9.55 11.08 -4.76
CA LEU A 310 -8.29 11.79 -4.93
C LEU A 310 -8.28 13.13 -4.17
N PHE A 311 -9.28 13.98 -4.41
CA PHE A 311 -9.33 15.30 -3.77
C PHE A 311 -9.63 15.21 -2.27
N GLY A 312 -10.50 14.29 -1.85
CA GLY A 312 -10.79 14.03 -0.44
C GLY A 312 -9.56 13.51 0.31
N LEU A 313 -8.82 12.57 -0.27
CA LEU A 313 -7.60 12.03 0.31
C LEU A 313 -6.48 13.07 0.33
N MET A 314 -6.34 13.88 -0.72
CA MET A 314 -5.37 14.97 -0.77
C MET A 314 -5.65 16.03 0.30
N ALA A 315 -6.92 16.42 0.49
CA ALA A 315 -7.31 17.34 1.56
C ALA A 315 -6.99 16.75 2.94
N LEU A 316 -7.30 15.46 3.16
CA LEU A 316 -7.00 14.76 4.40
C LEU A 316 -5.48 14.68 4.66
N TYR A 317 -4.71 14.31 3.65
CA TYR A 317 -3.25 14.18 3.74
C TYR A 317 -2.59 15.52 4.08
N ILE A 318 -2.96 16.60 3.38
CA ILE A 318 -2.45 17.95 3.66
C ILE A 318 -2.84 18.40 5.08
N TRP A 319 -4.10 18.22 5.48
CA TRP A 319 -4.57 18.59 6.81
C TRP A 319 -3.81 17.85 7.91
N MET A 320 -3.67 16.53 7.80
CA MET A 320 -2.95 15.72 8.78
C MET A 320 -1.45 16.06 8.81
N GLY A 321 -0.83 16.27 7.65
CA GLY A 321 0.60 16.62 7.57
C GLY A 321 0.90 17.99 8.16
N GLN A 322 0.01 18.97 7.99
CA GLN A 322 0.13 20.28 8.65
C GLN A 322 -0.14 20.19 10.15
N ALA A 323 -1.14 19.41 10.59
CA ALA A 323 -1.47 19.24 12.00
C ALA A 323 -0.37 18.50 12.78
N ALA A 324 0.26 17.49 12.17
CA ALA A 324 1.39 16.77 12.76
C ALA A 324 2.57 17.71 13.08
N MET A 325 2.78 18.75 12.28
CA MET A 325 3.81 19.76 12.51
C MET A 325 3.46 20.79 13.59
N ALA A 326 2.17 21.07 13.82
CA ALA A 326 1.75 22.06 14.82
C ALA A 326 1.82 21.55 16.27
N CYS A 327 1.94 20.23 16.47
CA CYS A 327 2.08 19.59 17.77
C CYS A 327 3.55 19.37 18.19
N HIS A 328 4.52 19.77 17.37
CA HIS A 328 5.95 19.72 17.64
C HIS A 328 6.57 21.12 17.64
#